data_AF-A0A3L6L7K5-F1
#
_entry.id   AF-A0A3L6L7K5-F1
#
_cell.length_a   1.000
_cell.length_b   1.000
_cell.length_c   1.000
_cell.angle_alpha   90.00
_cell.angle_beta   90.00
_cell.angle_gamma   90.00
#
_symmetry.space_group_name_H-M   'P 1'
#
loop_
_entity.id
_entity.type
_entity.pdbx_description
1 polymer ?
#
loop_
_entity_poly.entity_id
_entity_poly.type
_entity_poly.pdbx_seq_one_letter_code
_entity_poly.pdbx_strand_id
1 'polypeptide(L)'
;MKATTKSGDSIVLNVSPDTGFGFAPGDIVYFSKSRHNGKVALVRGVFEGMLWFSVFPTVHEASAPEALEAAVDTATCRSKEELIRQFGWVLEDASNPTARGGS
;
A
#
# COMPACT_ATOMS: atom_id res chain seq x y z
N MET A 1 -8.94 -9.50 2.14
CA MET A 1 -7.82 -9.88 3.03
C MET A 1 -8.00 -9.20 4.39
N LYS A 2 -7.75 -9.87 5.53
CA LYS A 2 -7.78 -9.21 6.85
C LYS A 2 -6.49 -8.42 7.08
N ALA A 3 -6.59 -7.24 7.67
CA ALA A 3 -5.44 -6.41 8.05
C ALA A 3 -5.69 -5.69 9.37
N THR A 4 -4.62 -5.38 10.08
CA THR A 4 -4.66 -4.63 11.34
C THR A 4 -4.26 -3.18 11.06
N THR A 5 -5.07 -2.20 11.47
CA THR A 5 -4.73 -0.77 11.34
C THR A 5 -3.67 -0.38 12.36
N LYS A 6 -2.99 0.76 12.15
CA LYS A 6 -2.09 1.33 13.17
C LYS A 6 -2.77 1.62 14.52
N SER A 7 -4.08 1.82 14.52
CA SER A 7 -4.88 2.01 15.74
C SER A 7 -5.20 0.69 16.45
N GLY A 8 -4.92 -0.46 15.84
CA GLY A 8 -5.18 -1.80 16.38
C GLY A 8 -6.47 -2.44 15.89
N ASP A 9 -7.27 -1.75 15.06
CA ASP A 9 -8.53 -2.28 14.53
C ASP A 9 -8.29 -3.34 13.45
N SER A 10 -9.20 -4.30 13.33
CA SER A 10 -9.19 -5.27 12.25
C SER A 10 -10.16 -4.88 11.14
N ILE A 11 -9.65 -4.73 9.92
CA ILE A 11 -10.44 -4.39 8.72
C ILE A 11 -10.33 -5.50 7.66
N VAL A 12 -11.30 -5.53 6.76
CA VAL A 12 -11.30 -6.44 5.61
C VAL A 12 -11.04 -5.63 4.33
N LEU A 13 -9.82 -5.73 3.83
CA LEU A 13 -9.40 -5.06 2.60
C LEU A 13 -9.97 -5.77 1.37
N ASN A 14 -10.50 -4.98 0.44
CA ASN A 14 -10.73 -5.38 -0.93
C ASN A 14 -9.39 -5.39 -1.68
N VAL A 15 -9.00 -6.58 -2.15
CA VAL A 15 -7.75 -6.83 -2.88
C VAL A 15 -7.97 -7.02 -4.38
N SER A 16 -9.05 -6.44 -4.92
CA SER A 16 -9.26 -6.42 -6.37
C SER A 16 -8.11 -5.70 -7.08
N PRO A 17 -7.66 -6.16 -8.27
CA PRO A 17 -6.55 -5.55 -8.99
C PRO A 17 -6.80 -4.07 -9.32
N ASP A 18 -8.06 -3.71 -9.55
CA ASP A 18 -8.46 -2.33 -9.74
C ASP A 18 -8.95 -1.74 -8.41
N THR A 19 -8.12 -0.87 -7.84
CA THR A 19 -8.48 -0.10 -6.65
C THR A 19 -9.24 1.19 -6.98
N GLY A 20 -9.31 1.58 -8.26
CA GLY A 20 -9.77 2.91 -8.69
C GLY A 20 -8.74 4.03 -8.47
N PHE A 21 -7.62 3.76 -7.79
CA PHE A 21 -6.56 4.73 -7.52
C PHE A 21 -5.34 4.59 -8.44
N GLY A 22 -5.42 3.70 -9.44
CA GLY A 22 -4.34 3.47 -10.40
C GLY A 22 -3.09 2.80 -9.81
N PHE A 23 -3.27 2.13 -8.68
CA PHE A 23 -2.33 1.20 -8.03
C PHE A 23 -3.08 -0.10 -7.71
N ALA A 24 -2.43 -1.25 -7.79
CA ALA A 24 -3.01 -2.53 -7.42
C ALA A 24 -2.49 -2.98 -6.05
N PRO A 25 -3.24 -3.81 -5.29
CA PRO A 25 -2.70 -4.51 -4.14
C PRO A 25 -1.43 -5.28 -4.53
N GLY A 26 -0.40 -5.22 -3.71
CA GLY A 26 0.92 -5.78 -3.99
C GLY A 26 1.86 -4.89 -4.78
N ASP A 27 1.40 -3.75 -5.30
CA ASP A 27 2.32 -2.76 -5.83
C ASP A 27 3.13 -2.14 -4.71
N ILE A 28 4.41 -1.93 -4.99
CA ILE A 28 5.32 -1.22 -4.11
C ILE A 28 5.55 0.16 -4.71
N VAL A 29 5.53 1.20 -3.88
CA VAL A 29 5.74 2.58 -4.31
C VAL A 29 6.79 3.27 -3.44
N TYR A 30 7.64 4.10 -4.03
CA TYR A 30 8.49 5.02 -3.27
C TYR A 30 7.76 6.30 -2.91
N PHE A 31 8.15 6.88 -1.78
CA PHE A 31 7.80 8.23 -1.44
C PHE A 31 8.92 9.19 -1.83
N SER A 32 8.65 10.12 -2.74
CA SER A 32 9.65 11.12 -3.15
C SER A 32 9.47 12.50 -2.49
N LYS A 33 8.35 12.76 -1.78
CA LYS A 33 7.99 14.10 -1.26
C LYS A 33 7.39 14.14 0.14
N SER A 34 7.34 13.03 0.88
CA SER A 34 6.64 12.95 2.17
C SER A 34 7.58 12.74 3.37
N ARG A 35 7.02 12.69 4.60
CA ARG A 35 7.73 12.25 5.82
C ARG A 35 8.30 10.83 5.73
N HIS A 36 7.87 10.07 4.73
CA HIS A 36 8.35 8.72 4.43
C HIS A 36 9.39 8.72 3.29
N ASN A 37 9.96 9.88 2.92
CA ASN A 37 11.02 9.93 1.91
C ASN A 37 12.16 8.95 2.26
N GLY A 38 12.61 8.18 1.26
CA GLY A 38 13.57 7.09 1.43
C GLY A 38 12.98 5.78 1.94
N LYS A 39 11.66 5.70 2.14
CA LYS A 39 10.91 4.47 2.46
C LYS A 39 10.04 4.08 1.27
N VAL A 40 9.45 2.89 1.38
CA VAL A 40 8.46 2.37 0.43
C VAL A 40 7.11 2.16 1.10
N ALA A 41 6.05 2.18 0.29
CA ALA A 41 4.75 1.68 0.68
C ALA A 41 4.38 0.44 -0.14
N LEU A 42 3.85 -0.56 0.54
CA LEU A 42 3.16 -1.69 -0.06
C LEU A 42 1.66 -1.37 -0.09
N VAL A 43 1.08 -1.33 -1.28
CA VAL A 43 -0.37 -1.17 -1.45
C VAL A 43 -1.06 -2.46 -1.01
N ARG A 44 -2.01 -2.35 -0.08
CA ARG A 44 -2.70 -3.51 0.51
C ARG A 44 -4.13 -3.68 0.02
N GLY A 45 -4.74 -2.61 -0.48
CA GLY A 45 -6.07 -2.63 -1.06
C GLY A 45 -6.93 -1.47 -0.62
N VAL A 46 -8.25 -1.64 -0.73
CA VAL A 46 -9.23 -0.59 -0.45
C VAL A 46 -10.18 -1.04 0.66
N PHE A 47 -10.53 -0.12 1.56
CA PHE A 47 -11.61 -0.31 2.52
C PHE A 47 -12.29 1.04 2.76
N GLU A 48 -13.62 1.05 2.73
CA GLU A 48 -14.46 2.26 2.84
C GLU A 48 -14.07 3.38 1.86
N GLY A 49 -13.70 3.01 0.62
CA GLY A 49 -13.33 3.96 -0.42
C GLY A 49 -11.97 4.64 -0.21
N MET A 50 -11.16 4.16 0.74
CA MET A 50 -9.82 4.67 1.00
C MET A 50 -8.76 3.66 0.60
N LEU A 51 -7.61 4.13 0.12
CA LEU A 51 -6.46 3.27 -0.16
C LEU A 51 -5.69 2.99 1.13
N TRP A 52 -5.40 1.71 1.36
CA TRP A 52 -4.67 1.24 2.52
C TRP A 52 -3.32 0.66 2.10
N PHE A 53 -2.28 1.00 2.88
CA PHE A 53 -0.90 0.63 2.58
C PHE A 53 -0.08 0.42 3.86
N SER A 54 0.98 -0.35 3.77
CA SER A 54 1.96 -0.53 4.85
C SER A 54 3.27 0.13 4.44
N VAL A 55 4.01 0.74 5.37
CA VAL A 55 5.27 1.45 5.07
C VAL A 55 6.46 0.65 5.57
N PHE A 56 7.48 0.48 4.72
CA PHE A 56 8.69 -0.28 5.02
C PHE A 56 9.96 0.52 4.73
N PRO A 57 11.08 0.24 5.42
CA PRO A 57 12.37 0.85 5.13
C PRO A 57 12.90 0.52 3.72
N THR A 58 12.66 -0.70 3.23
CA THR A 58 13.23 -1.19 1.96
C THR A 58 12.21 -1.92 1.10
N VAL A 59 12.46 -1.99 -0.22
CA VAL A 59 11.68 -2.81 -1.16
C VAL A 59 11.71 -4.29 -0.76
N HIS A 60 12.87 -4.79 -0.33
CA HIS A 60 13.03 -6.18 0.08
C HIS A 60 12.04 -6.55 1.19
N GLU A 61 11.97 -5.73 2.25
CA GLU A 61 11.01 -5.94 3.33
C GLU A 61 9.56 -5.84 2.85
N ALA A 62 9.23 -4.90 1.96
CA ALA A 62 7.88 -4.77 1.41
C ALA A 62 7.48 -5.94 0.48
N SER A 63 8.44 -6.58 -0.18
CA SER A 63 8.21 -7.71 -1.08
C SER A 63 8.05 -9.05 -0.37
N ALA A 64 8.48 -9.14 0.89
CA ALA A 64 8.44 -10.37 1.66
C ALA A 64 7.00 -10.77 2.05
N PRO A 65 6.67 -12.06 2.17
CA PRO A 65 5.34 -12.50 2.61
C PRO A 65 4.94 -11.95 3.99
N GLU A 66 5.90 -11.81 4.90
CA GLU A 66 5.74 -11.31 6.26
C GLU A 66 5.32 -9.84 6.29
N ALA A 67 5.55 -9.10 5.20
CA ALA A 67 5.04 -7.74 5.02
C ALA A 67 3.52 -7.68 5.18
N LEU A 68 2.82 -8.80 4.96
CA LEU A 68 1.38 -8.85 5.11
C LEU A 68 0.89 -8.69 6.56
N GLU A 69 1.74 -8.97 7.54
CA GLU A 69 1.42 -8.83 8.97
C GLU A 69 1.59 -7.39 9.47
N ALA A 70 2.31 -6.56 8.70
CA ALA A 70 2.54 -5.17 9.08
C ALA A 70 1.23 -4.38 9.14
N ALA A 71 1.13 -3.53 10.17
CA ALA A 71 -0.01 -2.65 10.34
C ALA A 71 -0.20 -1.73 9.11
N VAL A 72 -1.46 -1.51 8.74
CA VAL A 72 -1.82 -0.65 7.62
C VAL A 72 -2.11 0.77 8.08
N ASP A 73 -1.71 1.71 7.24
CA ASP A 73 -2.09 3.12 7.25
C ASP A 73 -3.06 3.40 6.09
N THR A 74 -3.73 4.54 6.13
CA THR A 74 -4.69 4.93 5.11
C THR A 74 -4.32 6.27 4.48
N ALA A 75 -4.63 6.43 3.20
CA ALA A 75 -4.59 7.72 2.52
C ALA A 75 -5.98 8.06 1.99
N THR A 76 -6.52 9.19 2.45
CA THR A 76 -7.69 9.81 1.85
C THR A 76 -7.24 10.59 0.61
N CYS A 77 -7.53 10.04 -0.56
CA CYS A 77 -7.22 10.67 -1.85
C CYS A 77 -8.39 10.43 -2.80
N ARG A 78 -8.56 11.32 -3.77
CA ARG A 78 -9.60 11.20 -4.81
C ARG A 78 -9.07 10.56 -6.09
N SER A 79 -7.75 10.56 -6.31
CA SER A 79 -7.13 10.00 -7.51
C SER A 79 -5.65 9.65 -7.33
N LYS A 80 -5.12 8.90 -8.30
CA LYS A 80 -3.68 8.61 -8.46
C LYS A 80 -2.82 9.87 -8.43
N GLU A 81 -3.25 10.90 -9.15
CA GLU A 81 -2.51 12.16 -9.30
C GLU A 81 -2.38 12.90 -7.97
N GLU A 82 -3.41 12.81 -7.13
CA GLU A 82 -3.38 13.37 -5.79
C GLU A 82 -2.37 12.65 -4.89
N LEU A 83 -2.27 11.31 -4.99
CA LEU A 83 -1.24 10.54 -4.28
C LEU A 83 0.17 10.91 -4.74
N ILE A 84 0.39 11.00 -6.06
CA ILE A 84 1.67 11.45 -6.63
C ILE A 84 2.01 12.85 -6.15
N ARG A 85 1.04 13.77 -6.13
CA ARG A 85 1.27 15.16 -5.73
C ARG A 85 1.55 15.30 -4.24
N GLN A 86 0.76 14.66 -3.38
CA GLN A 86 0.86 14.81 -1.93
C GLN A 86 2.05 14.05 -1.35
N PHE A 87 2.28 12.82 -1.84
CA PHE A 87 3.23 11.91 -1.23
C PHE A 87 4.45 11.61 -2.12
N GLY A 88 4.40 11.97 -3.40
CA GLY A 88 5.45 11.63 -4.37
C GLY A 88 5.46 10.15 -4.68
N TRP A 89 4.30 9.50 -4.78
CA TRP A 89 4.21 8.07 -5.07
C TRP A 89 4.75 7.76 -6.47
N VAL A 90 5.73 6.88 -6.53
CA VAL A 90 6.29 6.37 -7.80
C VAL A 90 6.26 4.86 -7.71
N LEU A 91 5.69 4.20 -8.73
CA LEU A 91 5.66 2.75 -8.80
C LEU A 91 7.07 2.17 -8.91
N GLU A 92 7.31 1.14 -8.12
CA GLU A 92 8.48 0.29 -8.26
C GLU A 92 8.25 -0.85 -9.25
N ASP A 93 9.34 -1.29 -9.86
CA ASP A 93 9.35 -2.47 -10.72
C ASP A 93 9.23 -3.78 -9.90
N ALA A 94 9.35 -3.68 -8.57
CA ALA A 94 9.13 -4.78 -7.63
C ALA A 94 7.68 -4.84 -7.14
N SER A 95 7.22 -6.03 -6.78
CA SER A 95 5.88 -6.25 -6.23
C SER A 95 5.88 -7.35 -5.18
N ASN A 96 4.83 -7.37 -4.35
CA ASN A 96 4.54 -8.44 -3.41
C ASN A 96 3.45 -9.36 -4.01
N PRO A 97 3.81 -10.58 -4.49
CA PRO A 97 2.86 -11.47 -5.13
C PRO A 97 1.79 -12.02 -4.16
N THR A 98 2.13 -12.18 -2.89
CA THR A 98 1.21 -12.67 -1.85
C THR A 98 0.09 -11.65 -1.58
N ALA A 99 0.41 -10.36 -1.64
CA ALA A 99 -0.57 -9.29 -1.52
C ALA A 99 -1.57 -9.23 -2.71
N ARG A 100 -1.19 -9.74 -3.88
CA ARG A 100 -2.06 -9.84 -5.07
C ARG A 100 -3.09 -10.96 -4.99
N GLY A 101 -3.13 -11.70 -3.89
CA GLY A 101 -3.97 -12.90 -3.75
C GLY A 101 -3.38 -14.13 -4.44
N GLY A 102 -2.08 -14.09 -4.78
CA GLY A 102 -1.34 -15.24 -5.28
C GLY A 102 -1.22 -16.30 -4.19
N SER A 103 -1.72 -17.49 -4.51
CA SER A 103 -1.53 -18.74 -3.76
C SER A 103 -0.15 -19.32 -4.04
#